data_AF-A0A928SI95-F1
#
_entry.id   AF-A0A928SI95-F1
#
_cell.length_a   1.000
_cell.length_b   1.000
_cell.length_c   1.000
_cell.angle_alpha   90.00
_cell.angle_beta   90.00
_cell.angle_gamma   90.00
#
_symmetry.space_group_name_H-M   'P 1'
#
loop_
_entity.id
_entity.type
_entity.pdbx_description
1 polymer ?
#
loop_
_entity_poly.entity_id
_entity_poly.type
_entity_poly.pdbx_seq_one_letter_code
_entity_poly.pdbx_strand_id
1 'polypeptide(L)'
;MAAAAGLTGPTEGNDECSAWADYNNDGFLDVYIANDTWVGPLAGPHKLYLNSGNSNHWLKITLTGTTSNRLGIGAKIRVTTGGLTQFREMG
;
A
#
# COMPACT_ATOMS: atom_id res chain seq x y z
N MET A 1 9.90 3.01 17.97
CA MET A 1 9.21 3.70 16.85
C MET A 1 8.49 2.72 15.93
N ALA A 2 9.10 1.62 15.47
CA ALA A 2 8.44 0.61 14.62
C ALA A 2 7.18 -0.03 15.25
N ALA A 3 7.23 -0.40 16.54
CA ALA A 3 6.08 -1.00 17.24
C ALA A 3 4.85 -0.07 17.33
N ALA A 4 5.07 1.25 17.47
CA ALA A 4 3.97 2.22 17.52
C ALA A 4 3.30 2.43 16.14
N ALA A 5 4.01 2.09 15.05
CA ALA A 5 3.49 2.11 13.68
C ALA A 5 2.83 0.78 13.27
N GLY A 6 2.69 -0.18 14.19
CA GLY A 6 2.10 -1.50 13.89
C GLY A 6 2.98 -2.41 13.03
N LEU A 7 4.24 -2.03 12.78
CA LEU A 7 5.22 -2.85 12.05
C LEU A 7 5.84 -3.88 13.00
N THR A 8 5.00 -4.77 13.51
CA THR A 8 5.38 -5.84 14.44
C THR A 8 5.50 -7.15 13.70
N GLY A 9 6.60 -7.86 13.86
CA GLY A 9 6.84 -9.12 13.15
C GLY A 9 8.29 -9.58 13.28
N PRO A 10 8.67 -10.61 12.54
CA PRO A 10 10.04 -11.11 12.53
C PRO A 10 11.00 -9.99 12.13
N THR A 11 12.06 -9.80 12.91
CA THR A 11 13.09 -8.77 12.65
C THR A 11 14.25 -9.29 11.83
N GLU A 12 14.20 -10.54 11.37
CA GLU A 12 15.21 -11.10 10.46
C GLU A 12 15.00 -10.58 9.02
N GLY A 13 16.05 -10.64 8.21
CA GLY A 13 16.02 -10.14 6.83
C GLY A 13 16.56 -8.70 6.68
N ASN A 14 16.98 -8.37 5.47
CA ASN A 14 17.55 -7.06 5.11
C ASN A 14 16.52 -6.04 4.59
N ASP A 15 15.25 -6.42 4.48
CA ASP A 15 14.11 -5.60 4.05
C ASP A 15 14.39 -4.84 2.72
N GLU A 16 14.78 -5.59 1.68
CA GLU A 16 15.37 -5.05 0.44
C GLU A 16 14.43 -4.23 -0.42
N CYS A 17 13.17 -4.66 -0.49
CA CYS A 17 12.14 -4.02 -1.32
C CYS A 17 10.86 -3.85 -0.52
N SER A 18 10.15 -2.75 -0.78
CA SER A 18 8.84 -2.49 -0.21
C SER A 18 7.82 -2.18 -1.30
N ALA A 19 6.58 -2.60 -1.07
CA ALA A 19 5.43 -2.28 -1.91
C ALA A 19 4.24 -1.91 -1.04
N TRP A 20 3.42 -0.99 -1.54
CA TRP A 20 2.16 -0.59 -0.92
C TRP A 20 0.99 -0.98 -1.81
N ALA A 21 0.03 -1.69 -1.25
CA ALA A 21 -1.21 -2.08 -1.92
C ALA A 21 -2.31 -2.28 -0.89
N ASP A 22 -3.57 -2.06 -1.28
CA ASP A 22 -4.73 -2.52 -0.52
C ASP A 22 -4.94 -4.01 -0.85
N TYR A 23 -4.27 -4.89 -0.11
CA TYR A 23 -4.16 -6.32 -0.43
C TYR A 23 -5.44 -7.07 -0.08
N ASN A 24 -6.05 -6.73 1.05
CA ASN A 24 -7.27 -7.36 1.54
C ASN A 24 -8.56 -6.65 1.05
N ASN A 25 -8.42 -5.56 0.28
CA ASN A 25 -9.52 -4.79 -0.30
C ASN A 25 -10.46 -4.22 0.78
N ASP A 26 -9.88 -3.64 1.83
CA ASP A 26 -10.56 -2.94 2.92
C ASP A 26 -10.46 -1.41 2.82
N GLY A 27 -9.77 -0.90 1.79
CA GLY A 27 -9.61 0.52 1.52
C GLY A 27 -8.42 1.17 2.21
N PHE A 28 -7.61 0.41 2.95
CA PHE A 28 -6.41 0.90 3.60
C PHE A 28 -5.15 0.32 2.92
N LEU A 29 -4.10 1.13 2.79
CA LEU A 29 -2.85 0.64 2.21
C LEU A 29 -2.11 -0.26 3.21
N ASP A 30 -1.85 -1.49 2.79
CA ASP A 30 -0.97 -2.45 3.44
C ASP A 30 0.47 -2.28 2.95
N VAL A 31 1.41 -2.88 3.70
CA VAL A 31 2.84 -2.86 3.36
C VAL A 31 3.34 -4.28 3.19
N TYR A 32 3.93 -4.56 2.04
CA TYR A 32 4.70 -5.79 1.82
C TYR A 32 6.18 -5.48 1.78
N ILE A 33 6.96 -6.24 2.54
CA ILE A 33 8.42 -6.17 2.57
C ILE A 33 8.98 -7.48 2.03
N ALA A 34 9.74 -7.39 0.95
CA ALA A 34 10.45 -8.51 0.38
C ALA A 34 11.89 -8.56 0.89
N ASN A 35 12.26 -9.68 1.49
CA ASN A 35 13.62 -10.07 1.80
C ASN A 35 14.23 -10.91 0.66
N ASP A 36 15.57 -10.98 0.60
CA ASP A 36 16.25 -11.92 -0.30
C ASP A 36 15.96 -13.37 0.09
N THR A 37 16.06 -14.26 -0.89
CA THR A 37 16.03 -15.71 -0.75
C THR A 37 17.38 -16.30 -0.32
N TRP A 38 18.38 -15.47 -0.04
CA TRP A 38 19.71 -15.90 0.35
C TRP A 38 19.71 -16.71 1.65
N VAL A 39 20.55 -17.75 1.71
CA VAL A 39 20.71 -18.63 2.87
C VAL A 39 21.91 -18.21 3.71
N GLY A 40 21.64 -17.67 4.90
CA GLY A 40 22.65 -17.39 5.93
C GLY A 40 22.09 -16.50 7.05
N PRO A 41 22.93 -15.88 7.89
CA PRO A 41 22.49 -15.22 9.12
C PRO A 41 21.58 -13.99 8.89
N LEU A 42 21.48 -13.52 7.65
CA LEU A 42 20.62 -12.40 7.23
C LEU A 42 19.36 -12.88 6.49
N ALA A 43 19.12 -14.19 6.40
CA ALA A 43 17.90 -14.74 5.83
C ALA A 43 16.71 -14.34 6.70
N GLY A 44 15.62 -13.87 6.08
CA GLY A 44 14.39 -13.52 6.78
C GLY A 44 13.18 -13.75 5.89
N PRO A 45 11.99 -14.00 6.49
CA PRO A 45 10.78 -14.19 5.71
C PRO A 45 10.37 -12.88 5.02
N HIS A 46 9.66 -12.98 3.90
CA HIS A 46 8.87 -11.84 3.43
C HIS A 46 7.78 -11.49 4.46
N LYS A 47 7.44 -10.20 4.58
CA LYS A 47 6.56 -9.70 5.63
C LYS A 47 5.40 -8.94 5.00
N LEU A 48 4.17 -9.30 5.35
CA LEU A 48 2.97 -8.56 5.00
C LEU A 48 2.40 -7.93 6.27
N TYR A 49 2.34 -6.60 6.30
CA TYR A 49 1.76 -5.82 7.38
C TYR A 49 0.41 -5.28 6.92
N LEU A 50 -0.66 -5.80 7.52
CA LEU A 50 -2.02 -5.35 7.24
C LEU A 50 -2.32 -4.09 8.05
N ASN A 51 -2.90 -3.10 7.39
CA ASN A 51 -3.44 -1.94 8.05
C ASN A 51 -4.75 -2.34 8.77
N SER A 52 -4.84 -2.07 10.08
CA SER A 52 -6.07 -2.38 10.84
C SER A 52 -7.23 -1.44 10.54
N GLY A 53 -6.99 -0.42 9.72
CA GLY A 53 -8.01 0.49 9.21
C GLY A 53 -8.76 1.25 10.30
N ASN A 54 -10.00 1.62 9.98
CA ASN A 54 -10.98 2.20 10.88
C ASN A 54 -12.39 1.95 10.33
N SER A 55 -13.41 2.52 10.97
CA SER A 55 -14.81 2.34 10.59
C SER A 55 -15.30 3.23 9.44
N ASN A 56 -14.41 3.95 8.75
CA ASN A 56 -14.80 4.83 7.64
C ASN A 56 -15.09 4.03 6.36
N HIS A 57 -15.77 4.68 5.42
CA HIS A 57 -16.00 4.14 4.08
C HIS A 57 -14.85 4.49 3.13
N TRP A 58 -14.69 3.68 2.09
CA TRP A 58 -13.66 3.85 1.06
C TRP A 58 -14.27 3.70 -0.34
N LEU A 59 -13.52 4.18 -1.35
CA LEU A 59 -13.93 4.16 -2.75
C LEU A 59 -12.80 3.63 -3.63
N LYS A 60 -13.12 2.63 -4.46
CA LYS A 60 -12.25 2.16 -5.54
C LYS A 60 -12.61 2.84 -6.85
N ILE A 61 -11.63 3.47 -7.50
CA ILE A 61 -11.82 4.13 -8.78
C ILE A 61 -10.93 3.45 -9.81
N THR A 62 -11.54 2.84 -10.83
CA THR A 62 -10.84 2.32 -12.00
C THR A 62 -10.82 3.38 -13.09
N LEU A 63 -9.64 3.71 -13.58
CA LEU A 63 -9.47 4.64 -14.69
C LEU A 63 -9.33 3.88 -16.01
N THR A 64 -10.03 4.34 -17.03
CA THR A 64 -9.91 3.83 -18.40
C THR A 64 -9.75 5.00 -19.34
N GLY A 65 -8.56 5.17 -19.91
CA GLY A 65 -8.32 6.17 -20.95
C GLY A 65 -8.98 5.76 -22.26
N THR A 66 -9.76 6.65 -22.88
CA THR A 66 -10.42 6.42 -24.18
C THR A 66 -9.67 7.09 -25.33
N THR A 67 -9.17 8.31 -25.13
CA THR A 67 -8.33 9.05 -26.09
C THR A 67 -6.87 9.09 -25.64
N SER A 68 -6.64 9.29 -24.34
CA SER A 68 -5.32 9.33 -23.70
C SER A 68 -4.88 7.94 -23.22
N ASN A 69 -3.78 7.86 -22.45
CA ASN A 69 -3.21 6.60 -21.99
C ASN A 69 -4.28 5.67 -21.37
N ARG A 70 -4.41 4.46 -21.94
CA ARG A 70 -5.44 3.48 -21.55
C ARG A 70 -5.37 3.14 -20.06
N LEU A 71 -4.17 3.16 -19.47
CA LEU A 71 -3.93 2.89 -18.06
C LEU A 71 -4.24 4.08 -17.14
N GLY A 72 -4.57 5.25 -17.69
CA GLY A 72 -4.90 6.44 -16.90
C GLY A 72 -3.73 7.09 -16.15
N ILE A 73 -2.49 6.71 -16.46
CA ILE A 73 -1.28 7.29 -15.82
C ILE A 73 -1.29 8.83 -15.96
N GLY A 74 -1.00 9.52 -14.86
CA GLY A 74 -1.05 10.97 -14.69
C GLY A 74 -2.42 11.55 -14.36
N ALA A 75 -3.47 10.73 -14.31
CA ALA A 75 -4.80 11.20 -13.90
C ALA A 75 -4.82 11.56 -12.42
N LYS A 76 -5.48 12.68 -12.10
CA LYS A 76 -5.60 13.22 -10.76
C LYS A 76 -7.04 13.13 -10.27
N ILE A 77 -7.24 12.47 -9.15
CA ILE A 77 -8.53 12.27 -8.50
C ILE A 77 -8.58 13.19 -7.28
N ARG A 78 -9.65 13.97 -7.18
CA ARG A 78 -10.05 14.69 -5.95
C ARG A 78 -11.45 14.25 -5.56
N VAL A 79 -11.61 13.83 -4.30
CA VAL A 79 -12.91 13.45 -3.73
C VAL A 79 -13.18 14.31 -2.51
N THR A 80 -14.33 15.00 -2.47
CA THR A 80 -14.73 15.84 -1.35
C THR A 80 -15.99 15.28 -0.69
N THR A 81 -15.93 14.99 0.61
CA THR A 81 -17.08 14.52 1.42
C THR A 81 -17.10 15.26 2.75
N GLY A 82 -18.27 15.81 3.12
CA GLY A 82 -18.43 16.52 4.41
C GLY A 82 -17.43 17.67 4.65
N GLY A 83 -16.87 18.26 3.59
CA GLY A 83 -15.84 19.31 3.67
C GLY A 83 -14.39 18.81 3.68
N LEU A 84 -14.13 17.51 3.82
CA LEU A 84 -12.80 16.92 3.69
C LEU A 84 -12.50 16.58 2.23
N THR A 85 -11.27 16.84 1.78
CA THR A 85 -10.85 16.52 0.41
C THR A 85 -9.66 15.55 0.44
N GLN A 86 -9.81 14.45 -0.30
CA GLN A 86 -8.76 13.47 -0.55
C GLN A 86 -8.25 13.64 -1.98
N PHE A 87 -6.94 13.49 -2.16
CA PHE A 87 -6.28 13.59 -3.46
C PHE A 87 -5.46 12.33 -3.73
N ARG A 88 -5.54 11.81 -4.96
CA ARG A 88 -4.67 10.73 -5.44
C ARG A 88 -4.32 10.94 -6.91
N GLU A 89 -3.12 10.57 -7.29
CA GLU A 89 -2.67 10.55 -8.68
C GLU A 89 -2.34 9.12 -9.08
N MET A 90 -2.73 8.76 -10.30
CA MET A 90 -2.33 7.50 -10.91
C MET A 90 -0.89 7.65 -11.42
N GLY A 91 0.05 6.95 -10.77
CA GLY A 91 1.44 6.85 -11.21
C GLY A 91 1.61 5.98 -12.44
#